data_AF-A0A239CE13-F1
#
_entry.id   AF-A0A239CE13-F1
#
_cell.length_a   1.000
_cell.length_b   1.000
_cell.length_c   1.000
_cell.angle_alpha   90.00
_cell.angle_beta   90.00
_cell.angle_gamma   90.00
#
_symmetry.space_group_name_H-M   'P 1'
#
loop_
_entity.id
_entity.type
_entity.pdbx_description
1 polymer ?
#
loop_
_entity_poly.entity_id
_entity_poly.type
_entity_poly.pdbx_seq_one_letter_code
_entity_poly.pdbx_strand_id
1 'polypeptide(L)'
;MDTAEFEQRILSYRQLIEEKEKRYRENQLRQYELGILKRLPDKFGNIIQSHEQDYWMGKFEEVVKELPEPSKNGAPFVKAKNQLLRDLNKKYKLQRKGQWVSIFMPVFMVSIGVSIGTATDNLALWIPIGMVLGFGVGYLIENQAKKKDLIL
;
A
#
# COMPACT_ATOMS: atom_id res chain seq x y z
N MET A 1 3.09 13.29 23.14
CA MET A 1 2.53 12.08 23.77
C MET A 1 3.64 11.30 24.46
N ASP A 2 3.34 10.57 25.53
CA ASP A 2 4.29 9.60 26.10
C ASP A 2 4.48 8.44 25.10
N THR A 3 5.72 8.01 24.87
CA THR A 3 6.03 6.87 23.98
C THR A 3 5.31 5.61 24.43
N ALA A 4 5.16 5.39 25.73
CA ALA A 4 4.44 4.23 26.27
C ALA A 4 2.95 4.24 25.91
N GLU A 5 2.31 5.42 25.96
CA GLU A 5 0.91 5.60 25.58
C GLU A 5 0.70 5.36 24.08
N PHE A 6 1.64 5.81 23.24
CA PHE A 6 1.60 5.57 21.80
C PHE A 6 1.66 4.09 21.45
N GLU A 7 2.61 3.37 22.04
CA GLU A 7 2.78 1.94 21.81
C GLU A 7 1.56 1.13 22.27
N GLN A 8 0.97 1.47 23.43
CA GLN A 8 -0.27 0.83 23.88
C GLN A 8 -1.42 1.06 22.89
N ARG A 9 -1.53 2.29 22.36
CA ARG A 9 -2.53 2.65 21.35
C ARG A 9 -2.35 1.81 20.09
N ILE A 10 -1.12 1.68 19.58
CA ILE A 10 -0.79 0.82 18.45
C ILE A 10 -1.21 -0.63 18.70
N LEU A 11 -0.85 -1.19 19.85
CA LEU A 11 -1.19 -2.57 20.23
C LEU A 11 -2.71 -2.80 20.25
N SER A 12 -3.47 -1.86 20.80
CA SER A 12 -4.93 -1.97 20.87
C SER A 12 -5.58 -2.07 19.50
N TYR A 13 -5.15 -1.24 18.54
CA TYR A 13 -5.70 -1.26 17.18
C TYR A 13 -5.21 -2.46 16.38
N ARG A 14 -3.98 -2.95 16.62
CA ARG A 14 -3.49 -4.18 16.01
C ARG A 14 -4.35 -5.38 16.43
N GLN A 15 -4.65 -5.50 17.71
CA GLN A 15 -5.53 -6.55 18.24
C GLN A 15 -6.93 -6.46 17.63
N LEU A 16 -7.51 -5.26 17.55
CA LEU A 16 -8.81 -5.05 16.91
C LEU A 16 -8.82 -5.51 15.44
N ILE A 17 -7.76 -5.20 14.69
CA ILE A 17 -7.62 -5.66 13.30
C ILE A 17 -7.52 -7.18 13.23
N GLU A 18 -6.74 -7.82 14.11
CA GLU A 18 -6.59 -9.28 14.15
C GLU A 18 -7.89 -10.00 14.51
N GLU A 19 -8.69 -9.45 15.41
CA GLU A 19 -10.01 -9.99 15.75
C GLU A 19 -11.00 -9.87 14.59
N LYS A 20 -10.92 -8.79 13.81
CA LYS A 20 -11.73 -8.60 12.60
C LYS A 20 -11.27 -9.52 11.48
N GLU A 21 -9.96 -9.68 11.31
CA GLU A 21 -9.32 -10.57 10.32
C GLU A 21 -9.83 -12.00 10.42
N LYS A 22 -9.99 -12.55 11.64
CA LYS A 22 -10.53 -13.91 11.86
C LYS A 22 -11.95 -14.12 11.31
N ARG A 23 -12.71 -13.04 11.11
CA ARG A 23 -14.11 -13.08 10.64
C ARG A 23 -14.26 -12.82 9.14
N TYR A 24 -13.20 -12.36 8.48
CA TYR A 24 -13.26 -12.01 7.07
C TYR A 24 -12.91 -13.18 6.17
N ARG A 25 -13.51 -13.15 4.98
CA ARG A 25 -13.14 -14.05 3.87
C ARG A 25 -11.86 -13.56 3.20
N GLU A 26 -11.18 -14.45 2.50
CA GLU A 26 -9.92 -14.14 1.84
C GLU A 26 -9.99 -12.94 0.87
N ASN A 27 -11.09 -12.82 0.12
CA ASN A 27 -11.30 -11.68 -0.77
C ASN A 27 -11.40 -10.35 0.01
N GLN A 28 -12.05 -10.35 1.18
CA GLN A 28 -12.13 -9.18 2.06
C GLN A 28 -10.77 -8.85 2.67
N LEU A 29 -10.00 -9.85 3.08
CA LEU A 29 -8.63 -9.66 3.58
C LEU A 29 -7.74 -8.96 2.55
N ARG A 30 -7.81 -9.39 1.29
CA ARG A 30 -7.09 -8.77 0.16
C ARG A 30 -7.62 -7.37 -0.13
N GLN A 31 -8.94 -7.18 -0.24
CA GLN A 31 -9.55 -5.88 -0.55
C GLN A 31 -9.24 -4.83 0.52
N TYR A 32 -9.26 -5.24 1.79
CA TYR A 32 -9.05 -4.36 2.93
C TYR A 32 -7.57 -4.13 3.25
N GLU A 33 -6.68 -4.92 2.66
CA GLU A 33 -5.22 -4.81 2.85
C GLU A 33 -4.85 -4.82 4.35
N LEU A 34 -5.46 -5.69 5.16
CA LEU A 34 -5.27 -5.68 6.62
C LEU A 34 -3.81 -5.89 7.03
N GLY A 35 -3.03 -6.62 6.23
CA GLY A 35 -1.58 -6.74 6.43
C GLY A 35 -0.83 -5.41 6.33
N ILE A 36 -1.29 -4.47 5.50
CA ILE A 36 -0.74 -3.10 5.45
C ILE A 36 -1.15 -2.33 6.70
N LEU A 37 -2.43 -2.39 7.09
CA LEU A 37 -2.92 -1.66 8.26
C LEU A 37 -2.27 -2.12 9.57
N LYS A 38 -1.93 -3.41 9.72
CA LYS A 38 -1.21 -3.90 10.90
C LYS A 38 0.21 -3.34 11.01
N ARG A 39 0.89 -3.14 9.87
CA ARG A 39 2.30 -2.68 9.81
C ARG A 39 2.44 -1.17 9.73
N LEU A 40 1.38 -0.46 9.34
CA LEU A 40 1.41 0.98 9.15
C LEU A 40 1.80 1.75 10.43
N PRO A 41 1.29 1.43 11.63
CA PRO A 41 1.66 2.16 12.83
C PRO A 41 3.15 2.04 13.20
N ASP A 42 3.80 0.93 12.83
CA ASP A 42 5.25 0.73 13.03
C ASP A 42 6.08 1.78 12.27
N LYS A 43 5.50 2.40 11.23
CA LYS A 43 6.11 3.47 10.45
C LYS A 43 5.97 4.84 11.11
N PHE A 44 5.01 5.01 12.01
CA PHE A 44 4.76 6.29 12.67
C PHE A 44 5.90 6.65 13.63
N GLY A 45 6.44 5.66 14.36
CA GLY A 45 7.58 5.87 15.26
C GLY A 45 8.91 6.14 14.54
N ASN A 46 9.06 5.64 13.30
CA ASN A 46 10.36 5.59 12.61
C ASN A 46 10.50 6.60 11.46
N ILE A 47 9.41 6.94 10.77
CA ILE A 47 9.45 7.76 9.54
C ILE A 47 8.68 9.06 9.73
N ILE A 48 7.60 9.03 10.51
CA ILE A 48 6.79 10.21 10.77
C ILE A 48 7.43 11.02 11.90
N GLN A 49 7.55 12.32 11.67
CA GLN A 49 8.11 13.25 12.65
C GLN A 49 7.24 13.27 13.91
N SER A 50 7.87 13.29 15.09
CA SER A 50 7.18 13.12 16.38
C SER A 50 6.01 14.08 16.60
N HIS A 51 6.10 15.32 16.13
CA HIS A 51 5.03 16.31 16.28
C HIS A 51 3.79 16.03 15.40
N GLU A 52 3.90 15.12 14.42
CA GLU A 52 2.82 14.75 13.50
C GLU A 52 2.25 13.35 13.80
N GLN A 53 2.88 12.59 14.69
CA GLN A 53 2.48 11.21 15.00
C GLN A 53 1.03 11.13 15.49
N ASP A 54 0.63 12.04 16.40
CA ASP A 54 -0.74 12.06 16.93
C ASP A 54 -1.78 12.35 15.84
N TYR A 55 -1.45 13.23 14.88
CA TYR A 55 -2.32 13.53 13.75
C TYR A 55 -2.52 12.31 12.85
N TRP A 56 -1.44 11.64 12.49
CA TRP A 56 -1.51 10.47 11.61
C TRP A 56 -2.13 9.26 12.31
N MET A 57 -1.89 9.12 13.60
CA MET A 57 -2.55 8.11 14.42
C MET A 57 -4.05 8.38 14.49
N GLY A 58 -4.49 9.62 14.74
CA GLY A 58 -5.90 9.98 14.69
C GLY A 58 -6.58 9.59 13.37
N LYS A 59 -5.95 9.92 12.23
CA LYS A 59 -6.45 9.48 10.91
C LYS A 59 -6.48 7.97 10.73
N PHE A 60 -5.46 7.26 11.20
CA PHE A 60 -5.42 5.81 11.16
C PHE A 60 -6.58 5.19 11.94
N GLU A 61 -6.88 5.75 13.11
CA GLU A 61 -7.95 5.24 13.96
C GLU A 61 -9.33 5.45 13.38
N GLU A 62 -9.58 6.60 12.74
CA GLU A 62 -10.80 6.83 12.00
C GLU A 62 -11.00 5.75 10.94
N VAL A 63 -9.94 5.42 10.18
CA VAL A 63 -9.97 4.33 9.19
C VAL A 63 -10.23 2.97 9.83
N VAL A 64 -9.57 2.64 10.95
CA VAL A 64 -9.75 1.34 11.60
C VAL A 64 -11.15 1.21 12.21
N LYS A 65 -11.73 2.30 12.75
CA LYS A 65 -13.11 2.33 13.26
C LYS A 65 -14.14 2.12 12.15
N GLU A 66 -13.82 2.51 10.92
CA GLU A 66 -14.67 2.25 9.76
C GLU A 66 -14.61 0.80 9.25
N LEU A 67 -13.79 -0.08 9.84
CA LEU A 67 -13.73 -1.49 9.42
C LEU A 67 -15.12 -2.14 9.41
N PRO A 68 -15.62 -2.57 8.24
CA PRO A 68 -16.99 -3.04 8.09
C PRO A 68 -17.16 -4.40 8.76
N GLU A 69 -18.34 -4.71 9.27
CA GLU A 69 -18.66 -6.12 9.57
C GLU A 69 -18.63 -6.96 8.28
N PRO A 70 -18.33 -8.27 8.31
CA PRO A 70 -18.19 -9.10 7.11
C PRO A 70 -19.41 -9.09 6.17
N SER A 71 -20.60 -8.80 6.69
CA SER A 71 -21.86 -8.70 5.94
C SER A 71 -22.18 -7.31 5.39
N LYS A 72 -21.36 -6.29 5.71
CA LYS A 72 -21.62 -4.88 5.36
C LYS A 72 -20.81 -4.42 4.15
N ASN A 73 -21.29 -3.34 3.53
CA ASN A 73 -20.58 -2.68 2.45
C ASN A 73 -19.26 -2.06 2.94
N GLY A 74 -18.14 -2.52 2.40
CA GLY A 74 -16.80 -2.01 2.72
C GLY A 74 -16.31 -0.84 1.88
N ALA A 75 -17.12 -0.32 0.94
CA ALA A 75 -16.72 0.79 0.08
C ALA A 75 -16.28 2.07 0.84
N PRO A 76 -16.97 2.51 1.93
CA PRO A 76 -16.54 3.66 2.72
C PRO A 76 -15.14 3.46 3.31
N PHE A 77 -14.93 2.32 3.96
CA PHE A 77 -13.63 1.93 4.51
C PHE A 77 -12.53 1.89 3.45
N VAL A 78 -12.79 1.27 2.29
CA VAL A 78 -11.81 1.21 1.20
C VAL A 78 -11.43 2.62 0.73
N LYS A 79 -12.39 3.54 0.66
CA LYS A 79 -12.15 4.94 0.30
C LYS A 79 -11.30 5.65 1.36
N ALA A 80 -11.65 5.54 2.64
CA ALA A 80 -10.93 6.16 3.75
C ALA A 80 -9.49 5.63 3.86
N LYS A 81 -9.33 4.31 3.81
CA LYS A 81 -8.01 3.64 3.75
C LYS A 81 -7.17 4.15 2.58
N ASN A 82 -7.74 4.19 1.37
CA ASN A 82 -7.01 4.65 0.19
C ASN A 82 -6.61 6.11 0.29
N GLN A 83 -7.45 6.95 0.92
CA GLN A 83 -7.13 8.35 1.17
C GLN A 83 -5.98 8.49 2.16
N LEU A 84 -6.01 7.79 3.29
CA LEU A 84 -4.92 7.75 4.27
C LEU A 84 -3.60 7.35 3.61
N LEU A 85 -3.58 6.22 2.89
CA LEU A 85 -2.38 5.71 2.24
C LEU A 85 -1.87 6.67 1.15
N ARG A 86 -2.77 7.35 0.42
CA ARG A 86 -2.39 8.36 -0.57
C ARG A 86 -1.75 9.57 0.09
N ASP A 87 -2.30 10.06 1.20
CA ASP A 87 -1.79 11.23 1.90
C ASP A 87 -0.41 10.92 2.51
N LEU A 88 -0.24 9.73 3.10
CA LEU A 88 1.04 9.23 3.60
C LEU A 88 2.08 9.05 2.47
N ASN A 89 1.69 8.51 1.32
CA ASN A 89 2.56 8.41 0.16
C ASN A 89 3.00 9.79 -0.34
N LYS A 90 2.08 10.77 -0.39
CA LYS A 90 2.43 12.13 -0.85
C LYS A 90 3.51 12.75 0.03
N LYS A 91 3.33 12.67 1.35
CA LYS A 91 4.17 13.35 2.34
C LYS A 91 5.46 12.60 2.66
N TYR A 92 5.38 11.32 2.99
CA TYR A 92 6.52 10.52 3.45
C TYR A 92 7.00 9.49 2.42
N LYS A 93 6.40 9.45 1.23
CA LYS A 93 6.73 8.47 0.19
C LYS A 93 6.54 7.02 0.64
N LEU A 94 5.66 6.79 1.63
CA LEU A 94 5.22 5.46 2.04
C LEU A 94 4.41 4.81 0.91
N GLN A 95 4.91 3.70 0.39
CA GLN A 95 4.39 3.06 -0.81
C GLN A 95 3.91 1.64 -0.53
N ARG A 96 2.89 1.21 -1.25
CA ARG A 96 2.47 -0.20 -1.20
C ARG A 96 3.49 -1.07 -1.92
N LYS A 97 3.76 -2.25 -1.38
CA LYS A 97 4.50 -3.28 -2.11
C LYS A 97 3.82 -3.59 -3.44
N GLY A 98 4.62 -3.69 -4.50
CA GLY A 98 4.20 -3.95 -5.88
C GLY A 98 3.65 -2.73 -6.61
N GLN A 99 3.47 -1.57 -5.95
CA GLN A 99 2.81 -0.40 -6.55
C GLN A 99 3.45 0.02 -7.87
N TRP A 100 4.78 0.18 -7.89
CA TRP A 100 5.49 0.64 -9.09
C TRP A 100 5.60 -0.43 -10.16
N VAL A 101 5.72 -1.70 -9.78
CA VAL A 101 5.68 -2.81 -10.74
C VAL A 101 4.32 -2.83 -11.45
N SER A 102 3.22 -2.72 -10.70
CA SER A 102 1.86 -2.69 -11.26
C SER A 102 1.60 -1.47 -12.14
N ILE A 103 2.30 -0.35 -11.92
CA ILE A 103 2.19 0.86 -12.76
C ILE A 103 3.06 0.73 -14.01
N PHE A 104 4.35 0.38 -13.85
CA PHE A 104 5.30 0.42 -14.96
C PHE A 104 5.18 -0.77 -15.90
N MET A 105 4.75 -1.95 -15.42
CA MET A 105 4.56 -3.11 -16.28
C MET A 105 3.60 -2.83 -17.44
N PRO A 106 2.34 -2.37 -17.23
CA PRO A 106 1.45 -2.06 -18.34
C PRO A 106 1.93 -0.86 -19.16
N VAL A 107 2.53 0.16 -18.53
CA VAL A 107 3.08 1.32 -19.25
C VAL A 107 4.11 0.90 -20.28
N PHE A 108 5.11 0.10 -19.89
CA PHE A 108 6.17 -0.36 -20.79
C PHE A 108 5.70 -1.44 -21.76
N MET A 109 4.79 -2.33 -21.32
CA MET A 109 4.18 -3.31 -22.22
C MET A 109 3.46 -2.62 -23.39
N VAL A 110 2.71 -1.55 -23.13
CA VAL A 110 2.02 -0.81 -24.19
C VAL A 110 2.99 0.08 -24.97
N SER A 111 3.75 0.94 -24.29
CA SER A 111 4.55 1.97 -24.95
C SER A 111 5.72 1.39 -25.74
N ILE A 112 6.37 0.34 -25.25
CA ILE A 112 7.47 -0.34 -25.93
C ILE A 112 6.94 -1.60 -26.61
N GLY A 113 6.29 -2.48 -25.86
CA GLY A 113 5.95 -3.81 -26.36
C GLY A 113 4.96 -3.79 -27.52
N VAL A 114 3.82 -3.11 -27.35
CA VAL A 114 2.79 -3.03 -28.40
C VAL A 114 3.20 -2.04 -29.49
N SER A 115 3.66 -0.84 -29.14
CA SER A 115 3.98 0.18 -30.15
C SER A 115 5.11 -0.26 -31.08
N ILE A 116 6.24 -0.72 -30.54
CA ILE A 116 7.38 -1.16 -31.36
C ILE A 116 7.08 -2.51 -31.99
N GLY A 117 6.40 -3.41 -31.26
CA GLY A 117 5.99 -4.70 -31.79
C GLY A 117 5.09 -4.57 -33.01
N THR A 118 4.16 -3.60 -33.01
CA THR A 118 3.33 -3.30 -34.19
C THR A 118 4.16 -2.67 -35.31
N ALA A 119 5.04 -1.72 -34.99
CA ALA A 119 5.86 -1.05 -36.00
C ALA A 119 6.87 -1.96 -36.70
N THR A 120 7.27 -3.06 -36.05
CA THR A 120 8.24 -4.04 -36.56
C THR A 120 7.62 -5.39 -36.93
N ASP A 121 6.29 -5.49 -36.84
CA ASP A 121 5.52 -6.73 -37.04
C ASP A 121 6.03 -7.93 -36.21
N ASN A 122 6.50 -7.66 -34.99
CA ASN A 122 7.07 -8.66 -34.07
C ASN A 122 6.60 -8.48 -32.62
N LEU A 123 5.29 -8.53 -32.40
CA LEU A 123 4.70 -8.45 -31.06
C LEU A 123 5.19 -9.56 -30.11
N ALA A 124 5.46 -10.75 -30.64
CA ALA A 124 5.91 -11.91 -29.88
C ALA A 124 7.23 -11.65 -29.16
N LEU A 125 8.13 -10.85 -29.75
CA LEU A 125 9.38 -10.44 -29.12
C LEU A 125 9.22 -9.20 -28.24
N TRP A 126 8.54 -8.17 -28.74
CA TRP A 126 8.54 -6.86 -28.09
C TRP A 126 7.64 -6.80 -26.85
N ILE A 127 6.52 -7.53 -26.80
CA ILE A 127 5.66 -7.57 -25.61
C ILE A 127 6.44 -8.09 -24.38
N PRO A 128 7.12 -9.26 -24.44
CA PRO A 128 7.97 -9.71 -23.33
C PRO A 128 9.05 -8.70 -22.94
N ILE A 129 9.71 -8.05 -23.90
CA ILE A 129 10.73 -7.02 -23.62
C ILE A 129 10.10 -5.86 -22.83
N GLY A 130 8.95 -5.34 -23.28
CA GLY A 130 8.22 -4.29 -22.59
C GLY A 130 7.84 -4.69 -21.16
N MET A 131 7.36 -5.92 -20.95
CA MET A 131 7.06 -6.44 -19.62
C MET A 131 8.30 -6.50 -18.72
N VAL A 132 9.42 -7.02 -19.22
CA VAL A 132 10.68 -7.14 -18.47
C VAL A 132 11.21 -5.75 -18.07
N LEU A 133 11.18 -4.78 -18.97
CA LEU A 133 11.60 -3.40 -18.68
C LEU A 133 10.68 -2.76 -17.63
N GLY A 134 9.37 -2.90 -17.79
CA GLY A 134 8.40 -2.37 -16.83
C GLY A 134 8.54 -2.98 -15.45
N PHE A 135 8.73 -4.30 -15.37
CA PHE A 135 9.04 -5.00 -14.12
C PHE A 135 10.36 -4.51 -13.52
N GLY A 136 11.42 -4.42 -14.32
CA GLY A 136 12.74 -4.01 -13.88
C GLY A 136 12.75 -2.60 -13.28
N VAL A 137 12.15 -1.63 -13.97
CA VAL A 137 12.02 -0.24 -13.46
C VAL A 137 11.19 -0.20 -12.18
N GLY A 138 10.04 -0.88 -12.16
CA GLY A 138 9.19 -0.95 -10.97
C GLY A 138 9.90 -1.57 -9.77
N TYR A 139 10.64 -2.65 -9.99
CA TYR A 139 11.43 -3.35 -8.97
C TYR A 139 12.58 -2.48 -8.45
N LEU A 140 13.27 -1.74 -9.32
CA LEU A 140 14.35 -0.83 -8.92
C LEU A 140 13.85 0.26 -7.98
N ILE A 141 12.71 0.90 -8.30
CA ILE A 141 12.12 1.93 -7.46
C ILE A 141 11.66 1.34 -6.12
N GLU A 142 11.01 0.18 -6.14
CA GLU A 142 10.61 -0.53 -4.92
C GLU A 142 11.82 -0.87 -4.04
N ASN A 143 12.92 -1.36 -4.62
CA ASN A 143 14.10 -1.72 -3.86
C ASN A 143 14.77 -0.50 -3.21
N GLN A 144 14.73 0.67 -3.86
CA GLN A 144 15.17 1.93 -3.25
C GLN A 144 14.27 2.35 -2.08
N ALA A 145 12.96 2.20 -2.21
CA ALA A 145 12.01 2.49 -1.13
C ALA A 145 12.20 1.50 0.05
N LYS A 146 12.45 0.21 -0.25
CA LYS A 146 12.72 -0.82 0.76
C LYS A 146 13.97 -0.51 1.57
N LYS A 147 15.06 -0.06 0.93
CA LYS A 147 16.29 0.36 1.62
C LYS A 147 16.08 1.53 2.58
N LYS A 148 15.05 2.34 2.34
CA LYS A 148 14.66 3.49 3.19
C LYS A 148 13.51 3.15 4.14
N ASP A 149 13.13 1.88 4.25
CA ASP A 149 12.01 1.39 5.04
C ASP A 149 10.63 1.99 4.67
N LEU A 150 10.49 2.50 3.45
CA LEU A 150 9.29 3.21 2.98
C LEU A 150 8.21 2.28 2.38
N ILE A 151 8.39 0.96 2.47
CA ILE A 151 7.44 -0.04 1.93
C ILE A 151 6.49 -0.51 3.04
N LEU A 152 5.20 -0.53 2.69
CA LEU A 152 4.09 -0.98 3.54
C LEU A 152 3.67 -2.44 3.33
#